data_AF-A0A7C5ED75-F1
#
_entry.id   AF-A0A7C5ED75-F1
#
_cell.length_a   1.000
_cell.length_b   1.000
_cell.length_c   1.000
_cell.angle_alpha   90.00
_cell.angle_beta   90.00
_cell.angle_gamma   90.00
#
_symmetry.space_group_name_H-M   'P 1'
#
loop_
_entity.id
_entity.type
_entity.pdbx_description
1 polymer ?
#
loop_
_entity_poly.entity_id
_entity_poly.type
_entity_poly.pdbx_seq_one_letter_code
_entity_poly.pdbx_strand_id
1 'polypeptide(L)'
;MFRNRDVLSILDFSRGELEKIFRVARRMERIEKRGSGLLGGRILATAFFEPSTRTRLSFETAMLRLGGSVIGFSESEGTSIAKGENLADTVRMLDAYADVIVVRHRLEGAAKLAAEIAEAPVINGGDGTRHHPTQAMVDLYTVWKEFGKIGGLNFVLMGALRYGRAVASFIYGLSLFRPEKIYLVSHPLLRPRRELEEHLKNSGISFEIRENLDGLLQKADVLYVTRIQRERFPEHAEYQQARGSCRAE
;
A
#
# COMPACT_ATOMS: atom_id res chain seq x y z
N MET A 1 -6.82 -19.68 8.70
CA MET A 1 -5.90 -19.40 7.58
C MET A 1 -5.12 -18.10 7.78
N PHE A 2 -5.74 -16.99 8.20
CA PHE A 2 -5.03 -15.69 8.38
C PHE A 2 -4.67 -15.32 9.83
N ARG A 3 -5.03 -16.14 10.82
CA ARG A 3 -4.75 -15.83 12.24
C ARG A 3 -3.24 -15.78 12.47
N ASN A 4 -2.77 -14.74 13.18
CA ASN A 4 -1.36 -14.48 13.50
C ASN A 4 -0.45 -14.42 12.27
N ARG A 5 -0.99 -14.02 11.12
CA ARG A 5 -0.22 -13.85 9.90
C ARG A 5 0.09 -12.39 9.67
N ASP A 6 1.35 -12.10 9.38
CA ASP A 6 1.79 -10.76 8.98
C ASP A 6 1.26 -10.35 7.61
N VAL A 7 1.23 -9.03 7.39
CA VAL A 7 0.85 -8.41 6.12
C VAL A 7 2.02 -7.52 5.68
N LEU A 8 3.06 -8.11 5.09
CA LEU A 8 4.31 -7.41 4.75
C LEU A 8 4.36 -6.97 3.29
N SER A 9 3.99 -7.88 2.38
CA SER A 9 3.92 -7.65 0.95
C SER A 9 2.60 -8.17 0.38
N ILE A 10 2.14 -7.57 -0.71
CA ILE A 10 0.99 -8.09 -1.46
C ILE A 10 1.28 -9.45 -2.08
N LEU A 11 2.56 -9.72 -2.38
CA LEU A 11 3.04 -10.97 -2.97
C LEU A 11 3.02 -12.14 -1.99
N ASP A 12 2.87 -11.87 -0.69
CA ASP A 12 2.70 -12.93 0.30
C ASP A 12 1.33 -13.62 0.11
N PHE A 13 0.37 -12.95 -0.54
CA PHE A 13 -0.98 -13.45 -0.70
C PHE A 13 -1.19 -14.09 -2.06
N SER A 14 -1.84 -15.25 -2.07
CA SER A 14 -2.38 -15.81 -3.30
C SER A 14 -3.60 -15.03 -3.78
N ARG A 15 -3.90 -15.12 -5.08
CA ARG A 15 -5.15 -14.58 -5.66
C ARG A 15 -6.40 -15.02 -4.87
N GLY A 16 -6.49 -16.31 -4.54
CA GLY A 16 -7.65 -16.87 -3.83
C GLY A 16 -7.77 -16.34 -2.39
N GLU A 17 -6.66 -16.00 -1.74
CA GLU A 17 -6.67 -15.34 -0.43
C GLU A 17 -7.13 -13.88 -0.54
N LEU A 18 -6.64 -13.13 -1.53
CA LEU A 18 -7.09 -11.76 -1.78
C LEU A 18 -8.59 -11.71 -2.09
N GLU A 19 -9.09 -12.61 -2.94
CA GLU A 19 -10.53 -12.69 -3.23
C GLU A 19 -11.36 -13.04 -1.98
N LYS A 20 -10.84 -13.85 -1.05
CA LYS A 20 -11.49 -14.09 0.25
C LYS A 20 -11.51 -12.81 1.09
N ILE A 21 -10.40 -12.07 1.15
CA ILE A 21 -10.32 -10.78 1.85
C ILE A 21 -11.33 -9.79 1.25
N PHE A 22 -11.46 -9.71 -0.07
CA PHE A 22 -12.44 -8.84 -0.75
C PHE A 22 -13.88 -9.17 -0.36
N ARG A 23 -14.23 -10.47 -0.28
CA ARG A 23 -15.56 -10.90 0.18
C ARG A 23 -15.82 -10.50 1.64
N VAL A 24 -14.80 -10.56 2.50
CA VAL A 24 -14.90 -10.09 3.88
C VAL A 24 -15.03 -8.56 3.93
N ALA A 25 -14.22 -7.82 3.18
CA ALA A 25 -14.29 -6.37 3.09
C ALA A 25 -15.70 -5.89 2.67
N ARG A 26 -16.30 -6.54 1.66
CA ARG A 26 -17.68 -6.27 1.23
C ARG A 26 -18.73 -6.51 2.33
N ARG A 27 -18.50 -7.48 3.22
CA ARG A 27 -19.36 -7.69 4.39
C ARG A 27 -19.12 -6.62 5.46
N MET A 28 -17.86 -6.20 5.65
CA MET A 28 -17.48 -5.15 6.61
C MET A 28 -18.04 -3.77 6.25
N GLU A 29 -18.28 -3.47 4.97
CA GLU A 29 -18.97 -2.23 4.56
C GLU A 29 -20.36 -2.07 5.20
N ARG A 30 -21.05 -3.17 5.53
CA ARG A 30 -22.34 -3.11 6.24
C ARG A 30 -22.16 -2.84 7.74
N ILE A 31 -21.03 -3.26 8.30
CA ILE A 31 -20.67 -3.08 9.71
C ILE A 31 -20.16 -1.65 9.95
N GLU A 32 -19.48 -1.05 8.97
CA GLU A 32 -18.95 0.32 9.01
C GLU A 32 -19.97 1.34 9.52
N LYS A 33 -21.24 1.24 9.09
CA LYS A 33 -22.31 2.15 9.52
C LYS A 33 -22.82 1.91 10.95
N ARG A 34 -22.78 0.67 11.44
CA ARG A 34 -23.42 0.27 12.72
C ARG A 34 -22.43 0.08 13.86
N GLY A 35 -21.15 -0.12 13.55
CA GLY A 35 -20.17 -0.65 14.49
C GLY A 35 -20.40 -2.12 14.80
N SER A 36 -19.40 -2.76 15.43
CA SER A 36 -19.51 -4.11 16.01
C SER A 36 -18.62 -4.23 17.24
N GLY A 37 -18.79 -5.31 18.01
CA GLY A 37 -17.89 -5.67 19.12
C GLY A 37 -16.95 -6.83 18.79
N LEU A 38 -16.68 -7.09 17.51
CA LEU A 38 -15.91 -8.27 17.06
C LEU A 38 -14.48 -8.31 17.62
N LEU A 39 -13.88 -7.15 17.87
CA LEU A 39 -12.54 -6.98 18.43
C LEU A 39 -12.58 -6.39 19.85
N GLY A 40 -13.69 -6.58 20.58
CA GLY A 40 -13.81 -6.19 21.98
C GLY A 40 -12.65 -6.74 22.82
N GLY A 41 -11.96 -5.86 23.52
CA GLY A 41 -10.79 -6.19 24.34
C GLY A 41 -9.49 -6.38 23.58
N ARG A 42 -9.46 -6.18 22.25
CA ARG A 42 -8.22 -6.21 21.46
C ARG A 42 -7.64 -4.81 21.28
N ILE A 43 -6.32 -4.72 21.22
CA ILE A 43 -5.58 -3.47 21.08
C ILE A 43 -4.76 -3.50 19.78
N LEU A 44 -4.90 -2.45 18.96
CA LEU A 44 -4.05 -2.17 17.81
C LEU A 44 -2.99 -1.14 18.21
N ALA A 45 -1.72 -1.48 18.01
CA ALA A 45 -0.62 -0.52 18.08
C ALA A 45 -0.34 0.11 16.71
N THR A 46 -0.34 1.44 16.61
CA THR A 46 0.10 2.16 15.41
C THR A 46 1.48 2.78 15.62
N ALA A 47 2.50 2.27 14.95
CA ALA A 47 3.89 2.75 15.04
C ALA A 47 4.31 3.48 13.75
N PHE A 48 4.10 4.79 13.70
CA PHE A 48 4.31 5.60 12.49
C PHE A 48 5.57 6.47 12.63
N PHE A 49 6.69 5.96 12.13
CA PHE A 49 8.01 6.63 12.10
C PHE A 49 8.18 7.59 10.92
N GLU A 50 7.15 7.71 10.07
CA GLU A 50 7.01 8.77 9.08
C GLU A 50 5.55 9.26 9.05
N PRO A 51 5.29 10.54 8.75
CA PRO A 51 3.94 11.09 8.82
C PRO A 51 2.97 10.42 7.84
N SER A 52 1.78 10.07 8.33
CA SER A 52 0.69 9.62 7.47
C SER A 52 -0.69 9.72 8.11
N THR A 53 -1.42 10.78 7.77
CA THR A 53 -2.78 10.99 8.25
C THR A 53 -3.75 9.91 7.75
N ARG A 54 -3.77 9.67 6.43
CA ARG A 54 -4.74 8.76 5.81
C ARG A 54 -4.58 7.32 6.28
N THR A 55 -3.36 6.79 6.21
CA THR A 55 -3.10 5.40 6.57
C THR A 55 -3.37 5.19 8.06
N ARG A 56 -2.84 6.04 8.95
CA ARG A 56 -3.06 5.93 10.39
C ARG A 56 -4.54 5.98 10.73
N LEU A 57 -5.24 7.06 10.38
CA LEU A 57 -6.65 7.23 10.73
C LEU A 57 -7.55 6.14 10.15
N SER A 58 -7.22 5.59 8.97
CA SER A 58 -7.99 4.48 8.40
C SER A 58 -7.89 3.20 9.23
N PHE A 59 -6.70 2.85 9.72
CA PHE A 59 -6.50 1.69 10.59
C PHE A 59 -7.14 1.89 11.97
N GLU A 60 -6.95 3.07 12.56
CA GLU A 60 -7.55 3.39 13.87
C GLU A 60 -9.08 3.32 13.79
N THR A 61 -9.66 3.94 12.75
CA THR A 61 -11.10 3.90 12.52
C THR A 61 -11.59 2.47 12.33
N ALA A 62 -10.87 1.64 11.56
CA ALA A 62 -11.23 0.24 11.36
C ALA A 62 -11.25 -0.54 12.69
N MET A 63 -10.24 -0.35 13.55
CA MET A 63 -10.18 -1.00 14.86
C MET A 63 -11.32 -0.54 15.78
N LEU A 64 -11.53 0.77 15.88
CA LEU A 64 -12.57 1.37 16.72
C LEU A 64 -13.97 0.94 16.27
N ARG A 65 -14.22 0.88 14.95
CA ARG A 65 -15.50 0.39 14.39
C ARG A 65 -15.77 -1.08 14.70
N LEU A 66 -14.73 -1.86 14.94
CA LEU A 66 -14.83 -3.27 15.36
C LEU A 66 -14.88 -3.44 16.88
N GLY A 67 -14.89 -2.34 17.65
CA GLY A 67 -15.01 -2.35 19.11
C GLY A 67 -13.67 -2.58 19.84
N GLY A 68 -12.56 -2.52 19.11
CA GLY A 68 -11.22 -2.59 19.67
C GLY A 68 -10.71 -1.23 20.14
N SER A 69 -9.53 -1.26 20.75
CA SER A 69 -8.81 -0.08 21.22
C SER A 69 -7.56 0.18 20.37
N VAL A 70 -7.08 1.42 20.40
CA VAL A 70 -5.88 1.84 19.67
C VAL A 70 -4.91 2.50 20.65
N ILE A 71 -3.64 2.13 20.55
CA ILE A 71 -2.51 2.84 21.15
C ILE A 71 -1.47 3.11 20.06
N GLY A 72 -0.49 3.95 20.35
CA GLY A 72 0.66 4.14 19.46
C GLY A 72 1.06 5.59 19.34
N PHE A 73 1.74 5.91 18.25
CA PHE A 73 2.32 7.21 18.02
C PHE A 73 2.58 7.52 16.55
N SER A 74 2.83 8.79 16.27
CA SER A 74 3.35 9.31 15.00
C SER A 74 4.61 10.16 15.20
N GLU A 75 5.47 10.24 14.17
CA GLU A 75 6.71 11.04 14.22
C GLU A 75 6.49 12.51 14.66
N SER A 76 5.32 13.08 14.33
CA SER A 76 4.91 14.43 14.75
C SER A 76 4.67 14.59 16.26
N GLU A 77 4.59 13.51 17.03
CA GLU A 77 4.22 13.52 18.46
C GLU A 77 5.43 13.50 19.41
N GLY A 78 6.66 13.64 18.91
CA GLY A 78 7.85 13.85 19.76
C GLY A 78 8.21 12.65 20.66
N THR A 79 7.95 11.43 20.18
CA THR A 79 8.13 10.17 20.92
C THR A 79 9.57 9.88 21.32
N SER A 80 9.77 8.97 22.29
CA SER A 80 11.06 8.44 22.81
C SER A 80 12.11 8.04 21.78
N ILE A 81 11.74 7.90 20.50
CA ILE A 81 12.67 7.84 19.35
C ILE A 81 13.61 9.05 19.33
N ALA A 82 13.13 10.23 19.73
CA ALA A 82 13.95 11.44 19.91
C ALA A 82 15.01 11.30 21.01
N LYS A 83 14.89 10.28 21.87
CA LYS A 83 15.86 9.92 22.92
C LYS A 83 16.79 8.77 22.53
N GLY A 84 16.76 8.32 21.27
CA GLY A 84 17.70 7.31 20.73
C GLY A 84 17.25 5.86 20.86
N GLU A 85 15.98 5.61 21.19
CA GLU A 85 15.42 4.25 21.20
C GLU A 85 15.37 3.68 19.77
N ASN A 86 15.88 2.46 19.58
CA ASN A 86 15.92 1.83 18.26
C ASN A 86 14.56 1.15 17.93
N LEU A 87 14.36 0.83 16.65
CA LEU A 87 13.12 0.21 16.16
C LEU A 87 12.82 -1.12 16.88
N ALA A 88 13.84 -1.91 17.22
CA ALA A 88 13.64 -3.21 17.84
C ALA A 88 13.08 -3.09 19.27
N ASP A 89 13.63 -2.18 20.07
CA ASP A 89 13.17 -1.95 21.44
C ASP A 89 11.74 -1.41 21.43
N THR A 90 11.44 -0.49 20.51
CA THR A 90 10.09 0.03 20.31
C THR A 90 9.10 -1.08 19.94
N VAL A 91 9.46 -1.98 19.02
CA VAL A 91 8.59 -3.08 18.60
C VAL A 91 8.34 -4.05 19.76
N ARG A 92 9.36 -4.45 20.54
CA ARG A 92 9.19 -5.33 21.71
C ARG A 92 8.24 -4.73 22.75
N MET A 93 8.35 -3.42 22.99
CA MET A 93 7.46 -2.72 23.91
C MET A 93 6.01 -2.74 23.40
N LEU A 94 5.79 -2.45 22.11
CA LEU A 94 4.45 -2.47 21.53
C LEU A 94 3.84 -3.88 21.49
N ASP A 95 4.67 -4.89 21.22
CA ASP A 95 4.28 -6.30 21.21
C ASP A 95 3.77 -6.78 22.58
N ALA A 96 4.38 -6.29 23.66
CA ALA A 96 3.90 -6.57 25.01
C ALA A 96 2.55 -5.90 25.33
N TYR A 97 2.16 -4.85 24.60
CA TYR A 97 0.98 -4.02 24.91
C TYR A 97 -0.21 -4.25 23.97
N ALA A 98 0.01 -4.76 22.77
CA ALA A 98 -0.99 -4.82 21.71
C ALA A 98 -1.14 -6.21 21.10
N ASP A 99 -2.33 -6.49 20.54
CA ASP A 99 -2.63 -7.75 19.87
C ASP A 99 -2.25 -7.74 18.38
N VAL A 100 -1.96 -6.58 17.82
CA VAL A 100 -1.58 -6.38 16.40
C VAL A 100 -0.84 -5.05 16.27
N ILE A 101 0.18 -5.00 15.42
CA ILE A 101 1.01 -3.82 15.21
C ILE A 101 0.93 -3.38 13.75
N VAL A 102 0.61 -2.11 13.50
CA VAL A 102 0.78 -1.47 12.18
C VAL A 102 2.05 -0.64 12.21
N VAL A 103 3.02 -0.97 11.36
CA VAL A 103 4.29 -0.26 11.26
C VAL A 103 4.35 0.53 9.96
N ARG A 104 4.80 1.79 10.05
CA ARG A 104 5.15 2.60 8.89
C ARG A 104 6.50 3.24 9.10
N HIS A 105 7.43 3.05 8.17
CA HIS A 105 8.81 3.48 8.32
C HIS A 105 9.42 3.96 7.01
N ARG A 106 10.40 4.87 7.08
CA ARG A 106 11.13 5.37 5.90
C ARG A 106 12.13 4.38 5.29
N LEU A 107 12.53 3.38 6.07
CA LEU A 107 13.51 2.36 5.67
C LEU A 107 12.78 1.15 5.10
N GLU A 108 13.26 0.67 3.96
CA GLU A 108 12.79 -0.58 3.35
C GLU A 108 13.16 -1.76 4.27
N GLY A 109 12.23 -2.70 4.47
CA GLY A 109 12.44 -3.88 5.32
C GLY A 109 12.14 -3.67 6.81
N ALA A 110 11.80 -2.44 7.25
CA ALA A 110 11.49 -2.17 8.64
C ALA A 110 10.28 -2.95 9.17
N ALA A 111 9.23 -3.13 8.34
CA ALA A 111 8.07 -3.92 8.71
C ALA A 111 8.42 -5.42 8.84
N LYS A 112 9.34 -5.91 7.99
CA LYS A 112 9.85 -7.28 8.07
C LYS A 112 10.66 -7.49 9.35
N LEU A 113 11.57 -6.58 9.68
CA LEU A 113 12.31 -6.63 10.94
C LEU A 113 11.37 -6.60 12.15
N ALA A 114 10.32 -5.77 12.11
CA ALA A 114 9.32 -5.76 13.17
C ALA A 114 8.61 -7.12 13.31
N ALA A 115 8.24 -7.76 12.20
CA ALA A 115 7.62 -9.09 12.20
C ALA A 115 8.56 -10.21 12.67
N GLU A 116 9.87 -10.08 12.48
CA GLU A 116 10.87 -11.01 13.01
C GLU A 116 11.05 -10.88 14.53
N ILE A 117 10.63 -9.76 15.12
CA ILE A 117 10.78 -9.46 16.55
C ILE A 117 9.51 -9.71 17.34
N ALA A 118 8.35 -9.35 16.78
CA ALA A 118 7.06 -9.40 17.44
C ALA A 118 6.42 -10.80 17.39
N GLU A 119 5.75 -11.21 18.47
CA GLU A 119 4.85 -12.36 18.46
C GLU A 119 3.47 -11.99 17.89
N ALA A 120 3.03 -10.74 18.08
CA ALA A 120 1.81 -10.20 17.50
C ALA A 120 1.96 -9.99 15.98
N PRO A 121 0.88 -10.19 15.20
CA PRO A 121 0.92 -9.95 13.76
C PRO A 121 1.27 -8.50 13.42
N VAL A 122 2.17 -8.33 12.46
CA VAL A 122 2.63 -7.03 11.95
C VAL A 122 2.02 -6.73 10.58
N ILE A 123 1.45 -5.53 10.45
CA ILE A 123 0.91 -5.00 9.22
C ILE A 123 1.80 -3.87 8.71
N ASN A 124 2.30 -4.01 7.49
CA ASN A 124 3.07 -2.97 6.82
C ASN A 124 2.15 -1.85 6.31
N GLY A 125 2.14 -0.73 7.05
CA GLY A 125 1.49 0.53 6.70
C GLY A 125 2.30 1.39 5.69
N GLY A 126 3.39 0.84 5.17
CA GLY A 126 4.29 1.45 4.20
C GLY A 126 5.73 1.46 4.71
N ASP A 127 6.63 0.79 3.99
CA ASP A 127 8.06 0.79 4.30
C ASP A 127 8.91 1.26 3.12
N GLY A 128 9.65 2.34 3.34
CA GLY A 128 10.43 3.02 2.31
C GLY A 128 9.65 3.28 1.03
N THR A 129 10.14 2.71 -0.08
CA THR A 129 9.60 2.92 -1.42
C THR A 129 9.08 1.65 -2.10
N ARG A 130 9.05 0.51 -1.40
CA ARG A 130 8.66 -0.79 -1.98
C ARG A 130 7.21 -1.15 -1.72
N HIS A 131 6.86 -1.40 -0.46
CA HIS A 131 5.61 -2.07 -0.14
C HIS A 131 4.65 -1.18 0.63
N HIS A 132 3.36 -1.29 0.26
CA HIS A 132 2.21 -0.79 0.99
C HIS A 132 1.04 -1.76 0.72
N PRO A 133 1.10 -2.98 1.27
CA PRO A 133 0.19 -4.08 0.89
C PRO A 133 -1.28 -3.72 1.08
N THR A 134 -1.64 -3.06 2.17
CA THR A 134 -3.05 -2.71 2.42
C THR A 134 -3.60 -1.65 1.47
N GLN A 135 -2.74 -0.74 0.96
CA GLN A 135 -3.14 0.19 -0.11
C GLN A 135 -3.39 -0.58 -1.41
N ALA A 136 -2.50 -1.50 -1.79
CA ALA A 136 -2.73 -2.36 -2.95
C ALA A 136 -3.99 -3.23 -2.80
N MET A 137 -4.27 -3.75 -1.61
CA MET A 137 -5.48 -4.53 -1.34
C MET A 137 -6.75 -3.71 -1.54
N VAL A 138 -6.81 -2.46 -1.03
CA VAL A 138 -8.00 -1.61 -1.23
C VAL A 138 -8.14 -1.16 -2.69
N ASP A 139 -7.03 -0.91 -3.39
CA ASP A 139 -7.04 -0.56 -4.81
C ASP A 139 -7.57 -1.72 -5.66
N LEU A 140 -7.08 -2.94 -5.43
CA LEU A 140 -7.59 -4.16 -6.08
C LEU A 140 -9.04 -4.45 -5.71
N TYR A 141 -9.41 -4.27 -4.44
CA TYR A 141 -10.79 -4.43 -3.98
C TYR A 141 -11.73 -3.47 -4.71
N THR A 142 -11.31 -2.23 -4.91
CA THR A 142 -12.09 -1.22 -5.65
C THR A 142 -12.33 -1.68 -7.08
N VAL A 143 -11.28 -2.11 -7.80
CA VAL A 143 -11.43 -2.66 -9.17
C VAL A 143 -12.35 -3.88 -9.18
N TRP A 144 -12.15 -4.82 -8.25
CA TRP A 144 -12.98 -6.01 -8.15
C TRP A 144 -14.45 -5.68 -7.85
N LYS A 145 -14.71 -4.65 -7.03
CA LYS A 145 -16.05 -4.20 -6.68
C LYS A 145 -16.77 -3.56 -7.87
N GLU A 146 -16.08 -2.71 -8.62
CA GLU A 146 -16.65 -1.99 -9.77
C GLU A 146 -16.85 -2.90 -10.99
N PHE A 147 -15.89 -3.78 -11.29
CA PHE A 147 -15.91 -4.62 -12.51
C PHE A 147 -16.34 -6.07 -12.26
N GLY A 148 -16.44 -6.51 -11.01
CA GLY A 148 -16.67 -7.92 -10.64
C GLY A 148 -15.47 -8.84 -10.88
N LYS A 149 -14.40 -8.34 -11.51
CA LYS A 149 -13.17 -9.04 -11.87
C LYS A 149 -11.99 -8.06 -11.90
N ILE A 150 -10.78 -8.60 -11.95
CA ILE A 150 -9.53 -7.84 -12.14
C ILE A 150 -8.81 -8.33 -13.41
N GLY A 151 -8.81 -9.65 -13.63
CA GLY A 151 -8.18 -10.26 -14.80
C GLY A 151 -8.87 -9.88 -16.11
N GLY A 152 -8.07 -9.78 -17.17
CA GLY A 152 -8.53 -9.40 -18.51
C GLY A 152 -8.93 -7.92 -18.65
N LEU A 153 -8.58 -7.06 -17.69
CA LEU A 153 -8.76 -5.60 -17.78
C LEU A 153 -7.46 -4.93 -18.24
N ASN A 154 -7.61 -3.77 -18.87
CA ASN A 154 -6.53 -2.88 -19.29
C ASN A 154 -6.32 -1.77 -18.24
N PHE A 155 -5.10 -1.69 -17.72
CA PHE A 155 -4.73 -0.73 -16.69
C PHE A 155 -3.81 0.34 -17.26
N VAL A 156 -4.11 1.61 -17.03
CA VAL A 156 -3.19 2.73 -17.28
C VAL A 156 -2.78 3.30 -15.94
N LEU A 157 -1.50 3.20 -15.62
CA LEU A 157 -0.91 3.70 -14.37
C LEU A 157 -0.02 4.88 -14.72
N MET A 158 -0.37 6.07 -14.22
CA MET A 158 0.31 7.30 -14.61
C MET A 158 0.93 8.07 -13.43
N GLY A 159 2.06 8.71 -13.69
CA GLY A 159 2.72 9.66 -12.78
C GLY A 159 4.07 9.17 -12.22
N ALA A 160 4.25 9.23 -10.89
CA ALA A 160 5.50 8.91 -10.19
C ALA A 160 5.68 7.41 -9.92
N LEU A 161 6.01 6.64 -10.96
CA LEU A 161 6.17 5.19 -10.88
C LEU A 161 7.47 4.74 -10.20
N ARG A 162 8.52 5.56 -10.21
CA ARG A 162 9.82 5.25 -9.58
C ARG A 162 9.79 5.17 -8.05
N TYR A 163 9.02 6.05 -7.41
CA TYR A 163 9.03 6.28 -5.97
C TYR A 163 7.71 5.93 -5.29
N GLY A 164 6.64 5.72 -6.06
CA GLY A 164 5.33 5.41 -5.53
C GLY A 164 5.22 3.97 -5.05
N ARG A 165 5.45 3.71 -3.76
CA ARG A 165 5.25 2.37 -3.16
C ARG A 165 3.83 1.82 -3.32
N ALA A 166 2.83 2.70 -3.33
CA ALA A 166 1.44 2.32 -3.54
C ALA A 166 1.23 1.74 -4.94
N VAL A 167 1.71 2.44 -5.98
CA VAL A 167 1.59 1.95 -7.37
C VAL A 167 2.47 0.73 -7.62
N ALA A 168 3.66 0.66 -7.03
CA ALA A 168 4.51 -0.52 -7.10
C ALA A 168 3.78 -1.75 -6.49
N SER A 169 3.23 -1.60 -5.28
CA SER A 169 2.44 -2.65 -4.63
C SER A 169 1.18 -3.00 -5.42
N PHE A 170 0.53 -2.02 -6.04
CA PHE A 170 -0.64 -2.29 -6.87
C PHE A 170 -0.27 -3.10 -8.12
N ILE A 171 0.86 -2.78 -8.79
CA ILE A 171 1.38 -3.54 -9.94
C ILE A 171 1.74 -4.98 -9.55
N TYR A 172 2.42 -5.18 -8.41
CA TYR A 172 2.67 -6.52 -7.86
C TYR A 172 1.35 -7.26 -7.60
N GLY A 173 0.36 -6.59 -7.03
CA GLY A 173 -0.96 -7.14 -6.81
C GLY A 173 -1.68 -7.53 -8.11
N LEU A 174 -1.69 -6.66 -9.11
CA LEU A 174 -2.25 -6.92 -10.44
C LEU A 174 -1.62 -8.16 -11.07
N SER A 175 -0.33 -8.41 -10.82
CA SER A 175 0.36 -9.57 -11.39
C SER A 175 -0.24 -10.92 -11.01
N LEU A 176 -0.94 -10.98 -9.87
CA LEU A 176 -1.64 -12.17 -9.38
C LEU A 176 -2.96 -12.43 -10.11
N PHE A 177 -3.50 -11.45 -10.84
CA PHE A 177 -4.84 -11.50 -11.43
C PHE A 177 -4.86 -11.62 -12.96
N ARG A 178 -3.69 -11.64 -13.63
CA ARG A 178 -3.57 -11.72 -15.10
C ARG A 178 -4.38 -10.63 -15.81
N PRO A 179 -3.99 -9.35 -15.68
CA PRO A 179 -4.58 -8.27 -16.46
C PRO A 179 -4.35 -8.52 -17.95
N GLU A 180 -5.18 -7.93 -18.81
CA GLU A 180 -5.00 -8.01 -20.26
C GLU A 180 -3.71 -7.26 -20.65
N LYS A 181 -3.60 -6.01 -20.19
CA LYS A 181 -2.41 -5.19 -20.42
C LYS A 181 -2.22 -4.13 -19.33
N ILE A 182 -0.97 -3.84 -19.01
CA ILE A 182 -0.58 -2.75 -18.11
C ILE A 182 0.21 -1.69 -18.89
N TYR A 183 -0.31 -0.47 -18.94
CA TYR A 183 0.37 0.70 -19.48
C TYR A 183 0.97 1.52 -18.35
N LEU A 184 2.29 1.72 -18.39
CA LEU A 184 3.05 2.48 -17.40
C LEU A 184 3.43 3.83 -18.01
N VAL A 185 2.70 4.88 -17.64
CA VAL A 185 2.82 6.22 -18.24
C VAL A 185 3.57 7.15 -17.28
N SER A 186 4.78 7.53 -17.63
CA SER A 186 5.59 8.39 -16.75
C SER A 186 6.64 9.16 -17.53
N HIS A 187 7.01 10.33 -17.01
CA HIS A 187 8.22 11.03 -17.44
C HIS A 187 9.46 10.10 -17.33
N PRO A 188 10.47 10.20 -18.21
CA PRO A 188 11.68 9.36 -18.16
C PRO A 188 12.36 9.27 -16.78
N LEU A 189 12.41 10.39 -16.04
CA LEU A 189 12.96 10.46 -14.67
C LEU A 189 12.14 9.70 -13.62
N LEU A 190 10.88 9.40 -13.92
CA LEU A 190 9.91 8.74 -13.04
C LEU A 190 9.55 7.32 -13.47
N ARG A 191 10.26 6.76 -14.46
CA ARG A 191 10.07 5.37 -14.91
C ARG A 191 10.14 4.36 -13.76
N PRO A 192 9.37 3.26 -13.84
CA PRO A 192 9.39 2.21 -12.83
C PRO A 192 10.82 1.72 -12.56
N ARG A 193 11.06 1.20 -11.36
CA ARG A 193 12.35 0.60 -11.03
C ARG A 193 12.54 -0.68 -11.85
N ARG A 194 13.80 -0.98 -12.19
CA ARG A 194 14.19 -2.18 -12.93
C ARG A 194 13.63 -3.47 -12.32
N GLU A 195 13.63 -3.58 -10.99
CA GLU A 195 13.07 -4.73 -10.27
C GLU A 195 11.57 -4.96 -10.57
N LEU A 196 10.79 -3.88 -10.69
CA LEU A 196 9.36 -3.98 -10.99
C LEU A 196 9.13 -4.38 -12.45
N GLU A 197 9.97 -3.88 -13.37
CA GLU A 197 9.95 -4.30 -14.78
C GLU A 197 10.34 -5.78 -14.94
N GLU A 198 11.38 -6.23 -14.23
CA GLU A 198 11.81 -7.63 -14.21
C GLU A 198 10.72 -8.54 -13.65
N HIS A 199 10.03 -8.13 -12.58
CA HIS A 199 8.89 -8.85 -12.05
C HIS A 199 7.77 -9.02 -13.08
N LEU A 200 7.40 -7.95 -13.80
CA LEU A 200 6.37 -8.01 -14.84
C LEU A 200 6.76 -8.94 -15.99
N LYS A 201 8.02 -8.88 -16.44
CA LYS A 201 8.57 -9.79 -17.46
C LYS A 201 8.50 -11.25 -16.99
N ASN A 202 8.99 -11.53 -15.79
CA ASN A 202 9.03 -12.88 -15.23
C ASN A 202 7.62 -13.44 -14.95
N SER A 203 6.65 -12.58 -14.68
CA SER A 203 5.24 -12.94 -14.48
C SER A 203 4.49 -13.19 -15.80
N GLY A 204 5.11 -12.94 -16.95
CA GLY A 204 4.49 -13.12 -18.27
C GLY A 204 3.37 -12.13 -18.57
N ILE A 205 3.37 -10.96 -17.92
CA ILE A 205 2.32 -9.95 -18.09
C ILE A 205 2.66 -9.05 -19.26
N SER A 206 1.67 -8.80 -20.12
CA SER A 206 1.78 -7.80 -21.18
C SER A 206 1.82 -6.41 -20.56
N PHE A 207 2.93 -5.69 -20.73
CA PHE A 207 3.05 -4.32 -20.29
C PHE A 207 3.78 -3.45 -21.31
N GLU A 208 3.55 -2.15 -21.22
CA GLU A 208 4.15 -1.16 -22.10
C GLU A 208 4.47 0.12 -21.34
N ILE A 209 5.69 0.64 -21.50
CA ILE A 209 6.11 1.91 -20.89
C ILE A 209 5.95 3.02 -21.93
N ARG A 210 5.26 4.10 -21.55
CA ARG A 210 4.93 5.24 -22.41
C ARG A 210 5.24 6.54 -21.67
N GLU A 211 5.42 7.62 -22.42
CA GLU A 211 5.70 8.95 -21.87
C GLU A 211 4.46 9.85 -21.85
N ASN A 212 3.41 9.48 -22.58
CA ASN A 212 2.15 10.21 -22.69
C ASN A 212 0.94 9.26 -22.73
N LEU A 213 -0.27 9.84 -22.67
CA LEU A 213 -1.55 9.12 -22.66
C LEU A 213 -2.14 8.87 -24.06
N ASP A 214 -1.40 9.19 -25.13
CA ASP A 214 -1.93 9.23 -26.49
C ASP A 214 -2.52 7.87 -26.91
N GLY A 215 -3.81 7.87 -27.20
CA GLY A 215 -4.58 6.69 -27.60
C GLY A 215 -4.75 5.63 -26.50
N LEU A 216 -4.39 5.91 -25.25
CA LEU A 216 -4.53 4.99 -24.12
C LEU A 216 -5.87 5.12 -23.40
N LEU A 217 -6.43 6.33 -23.31
CA LEU A 217 -7.70 6.56 -22.58
C LEU A 217 -8.87 5.76 -23.16
N GLN A 218 -8.90 5.57 -24.49
CA GLN A 218 -9.94 4.76 -25.16
C GLN A 218 -9.79 3.26 -24.92
N LYS A 219 -8.63 2.80 -24.43
CA LYS A 219 -8.31 1.39 -24.17
C LYS A 219 -8.35 1.05 -22.68
N ALA A 220 -8.36 2.06 -21.81
CA ALA A 220 -8.23 1.87 -20.37
C ALA A 220 -9.57 1.47 -19.76
N ASP A 221 -9.60 0.33 -19.08
CA ASP A 221 -10.69 0.02 -18.15
C ASP A 221 -10.47 0.78 -16.83
N VAL A 222 -9.20 0.87 -16.40
CA VAL A 222 -8.82 1.54 -15.14
C VAL A 222 -7.68 2.52 -15.39
N LEU A 223 -7.91 3.79 -15.03
CA LEU A 223 -6.87 4.83 -14.94
C LEU A 223 -6.48 5.06 -13.48
N TYR A 224 -5.25 4.71 -13.12
CA TYR A 224 -4.69 4.87 -11.79
C TYR A 224 -3.66 6.02 -11.80
N VAL A 225 -3.99 7.12 -11.14
CA VAL A 225 -3.18 8.36 -11.16
C VAL A 225 -2.39 8.49 -9.87
N THR A 226 -1.08 8.74 -9.99
CA THR A 226 -0.19 8.97 -8.85
C THR A 226 0.30 10.42 -8.80
N ARG A 227 0.48 10.93 -7.58
CA ARG A 227 1.00 12.28 -7.35
C ARG A 227 2.50 12.33 -7.67
N ILE A 228 2.91 13.32 -8.46
CA ILE A 228 4.32 13.68 -8.62
C ILE A 228 4.73 14.52 -7.40
N GLN A 229 5.61 13.95 -6.58
CA GLN A 229 6.06 14.50 -5.31
C GLN A 229 7.23 15.48 -5.55
N ARG A 230 7.03 16.78 -5.30
CA ARG A 230 8.07 17.81 -5.45
C ARG A 230 9.32 17.48 -4.64
N GLU A 231 9.12 16.94 -3.45
CA GLU A 231 10.16 16.56 -2.49
C GLU A 231 11.08 15.42 -2.96
N ARG A 232 10.78 14.78 -4.11
CA ARG A 232 11.59 13.71 -4.70
C ARG A 232 12.48 14.19 -5.86
N PHE A 233 12.47 15.48 -6.15
CA PHE A 233 13.30 16.10 -7.20
C PHE A 233 14.33 17.03 -6.57
N PRO A 234 15.63 16.84 -6.86
CA PRO A 234 16.67 17.78 -6.46
C PRO A 234 16.42 19.17 -7.04
N GLU A 235 16.04 19.24 -8.31
CA GLU A 235 15.86 20.49 -9.04
C GLU A 235 14.39 20.83 -9.29
N HIS A 236 14.04 22.12 -9.19
CA HIS A 236 12.67 22.59 -9.49
C HIS A 236 12.30 22.40 -10.97
N ALA A 237 13.27 22.55 -11.89
CA ALA A 237 13.04 22.43 -13.32
C ALA A 237 12.59 21.01 -13.71
N GLU A 238 13.28 19.98 -13.20
CA GLU A 238 12.92 18.57 -13.42
C GLU A 238 11.51 18.24 -12.91
N TYR A 239 11.12 18.79 -11.77
CA TYR A 239 9.77 18.64 -11.24
C TYR A 239 8.71 19.25 -12.18
N GLN A 240 8.95 20.46 -12.70
CA GLN A 240 7.99 21.11 -13.59
C GLN A 240 7.85 20.37 -14.92
N GLN A 241 8.96 19.86 -15.47
CA GLN A 241 8.95 19.01 -16.66
C GLN A 241 8.14 17.74 -16.41
N ALA A 242 8.45 16.99 -15.34
CA ALA A 242 7.73 15.77 -15.01
C ALA A 242 6.24 16.01 -14.77
N ARG A 243 5.87 17.12 -14.11
CA ARG A 243 4.47 17.50 -13.88
C ARG A 243 3.73 17.89 -15.18
N GLY A 244 4.44 18.48 -16.14
CA GLY A 244 3.87 18.85 -17.45
C GLY A 244 3.55 17.63 -18.31
N SER A 245 4.39 16.60 -18.29
CA SER A 245 4.27 15.42 -19.16
C SER A 245 3.19 14.42 -18.73
N CYS A 246 2.64 14.53 -17.52
CA CYS A 246 1.68 13.57 -16.96
C CYS A 246 0.38 14.29 -16.55
N ARG A 247 -0.30 14.92 -17.51
CA ARG A 247 -1.66 15.47 -17.32
C ARG A 247 -2.67 14.63 -18.09
N ALA A 248 -3.76 14.27 -17.42
CA ALA A 248 -4.98 13.85 -18.09
C ALA A 248 -5.81 15.12 -18.29
N GLU A 249 -5.86 15.63 -19.51
CA GLU A 249 -6.80 16.68 -19.93
C GLU A 249 -8.09 16.06 -20.47
#